data_AF-A0A7Y2HVI5-F1
#
_entry.id   AF-A0A7Y2HVI5-F1
#
_cell.length_a   1.000
_cell.length_b   1.000
_cell.length_c   1.000
_cell.angle_alpha   90.00
_cell.angle_beta   90.00
_cell.angle_gamma   90.00
#
_symmetry.space_group_name_H-M   'P 1'
#
loop_
_entity.id
_entity.type
_entity.pdbx_description
1 polymer ?
#
loop_
_entity_poly.entity_id
_entity_poly.type
_entity_poly.pdbx_seq_one_letter_code
_entity_poly.pdbx_strand_id
1 'polypeptide(L)'
;MSEPAPITRGQRFEAADASTFGTVLPALVDYRGDVTIVCRGSRPDTHGYLFDLAHRDDPARVALRVLPADGGAALGIPLAEVTAIEVTGRDTAEGKSFERWIQRYVEKKRKGEAASIESEAL
;
A
#
# COMPACT_ATOMS: atom_id res chain seq x y z
N MET A 1 -7.32 22.51 -11.84
CA MET A 1 -7.27 21.45 -10.82
C MET A 1 -7.41 20.16 -11.60
N SER A 2 -6.30 19.49 -11.97
CA SER A 2 -6.40 18.23 -12.70
C SER A 2 -6.96 17.18 -11.76
N GLU A 3 -8.09 16.59 -12.11
CA GLU A 3 -8.56 15.35 -11.51
C GLU A 3 -7.44 14.30 -11.65
N PRO A 4 -7.05 13.59 -10.57
CA PRO A 4 -6.12 12.48 -10.71
C PRO A 4 -6.77 11.43 -11.60
N ALA A 5 -6.03 10.95 -12.60
CA ALA A 5 -6.54 9.97 -13.54
C ALA A 5 -7.08 8.72 -12.80
N PRO A 6 -8.20 8.13 -13.23
CA PRO A 6 -8.77 6.98 -12.57
C PRO A 6 -7.78 5.80 -12.61
N ILE A 7 -7.43 5.29 -11.43
CA ILE A 7 -6.58 4.09 -11.31
C ILE A 7 -7.33 2.92 -11.93
N THR A 8 -6.76 2.40 -13.01
CA THR A 8 -7.30 1.32 -13.82
C THR A 8 -6.43 0.08 -13.68
N ARG A 9 -7.05 -1.10 -13.72
CA ARG A 9 -6.33 -2.39 -13.64
C ARG A 9 -5.27 -2.51 -14.74
N GLY A 10 -4.11 -3.06 -14.38
CA GLY A 10 -2.99 -3.25 -15.29
C GLY A 10 -2.13 -2.01 -15.49
N GLN A 11 -2.40 -0.94 -14.74
CA GLN A 11 -1.49 0.19 -14.68
C GLN A 11 -0.30 -0.13 -13.77
N ARG A 12 0.89 0.20 -14.28
CA ARG A 12 2.15 0.17 -13.55
C ARG A 12 2.62 1.60 -13.39
N PHE A 13 2.90 2.01 -12.16
CA PHE A 13 3.45 3.31 -11.83
C PHE A 13 4.87 3.14 -11.34
N GLU A 14 5.83 3.69 -12.09
CA GLU A 14 7.24 3.59 -11.75
C GLU A 14 7.63 4.70 -10.77
N ALA A 15 8.35 4.35 -9.70
CA ALA A 15 8.84 5.32 -8.73
C ALA A 15 9.94 6.23 -9.30
N ALA A 16 10.49 5.89 -10.48
CA ALA A 16 11.42 6.74 -11.22
C ALA A 16 10.77 8.07 -11.66
N ASP A 17 9.47 8.05 -11.96
CA ASP A 17 8.70 9.23 -12.37
C ASP A 17 8.07 9.94 -11.17
N ALA A 18 8.89 10.56 -10.33
CA ALA A 18 8.45 11.17 -9.07
C ALA A 18 7.24 12.13 -9.20
N SER A 19 7.13 12.88 -10.31
CA SER A 19 6.00 13.79 -10.56
C SER A 19 4.68 13.05 -10.79
N THR A 20 4.67 12.03 -11.66
CA THR A 20 3.49 11.21 -11.91
C THR A 20 3.19 10.36 -10.68
N PHE A 21 4.22 9.72 -10.14
CA PHE A 21 4.13 8.82 -8.99
C PHE A 21 3.54 9.53 -7.76
N GLY A 22 4.02 10.73 -7.43
CA GLY A 22 3.47 11.53 -6.33
C GLY A 22 2.02 11.97 -6.54
N THR A 23 1.60 12.16 -7.80
CA THR A 23 0.22 12.52 -8.15
C THR A 23 -0.74 11.34 -8.04
N VAL A 24 -0.29 10.13 -8.40
CA VAL A 24 -1.10 8.90 -8.33
C VAL A 24 -1.05 8.22 -6.97
N LEU A 25 -0.06 8.54 -6.12
CA LEU A 25 0.10 7.95 -4.80
C LEU A 25 -1.14 8.04 -3.91
N PRO A 26 -1.83 9.20 -3.81
CA PRO A 26 -3.07 9.29 -3.05
C PRO A 26 -4.16 8.41 -3.67
N ALA A 27 -4.28 8.42 -5.00
CA ALA A 27 -5.27 7.61 -5.71
C ALA A 27 -5.02 6.10 -5.56
N LEU A 28 -3.76 5.67 -5.41
CA LEU A 28 -3.39 4.28 -5.09
C LEU A 28 -3.74 3.87 -3.65
N VAL A 29 -3.74 4.81 -2.71
CA VAL A 29 -4.21 4.56 -1.33
C VAL A 29 -5.74 4.48 -1.26
N ASP A 30 -6.42 5.34 -2.01
CA ASP A 30 -7.88 5.29 -2.14
C ASP A 30 -8.35 4.09 -3.01
N TYR A 31 -7.45 3.49 -3.78
CA TYR A 31 -7.73 2.31 -4.57
C TYR A 31 -7.98 1.09 -3.66
N ARG A 32 -9.24 0.70 -3.56
CA ARG A 32 -9.70 -0.46 -2.78
C ARG A 32 -9.47 -1.80 -3.47
N GLY A 33 -8.26 -2.05 -3.94
CA GLY A 33 -7.90 -3.31 -4.59
C GLY A 33 -6.47 -3.74 -4.27
N ASP A 34 -6.15 -4.97 -4.68
CA ASP A 34 -4.80 -5.49 -4.52
C ASP A 34 -3.82 -4.75 -5.43
N VAL A 35 -2.68 -4.41 -4.85
CA VAL A 35 -1.54 -3.85 -5.56
C VAL A 35 -0.32 -4.74 -5.34
N THR A 36 0.52 -4.81 -6.35
CA THR A 36 1.85 -5.43 -6.25
C THR A 36 2.87 -4.33 -6.14
N ILE A 37 3.63 -4.34 -5.05
CA ILE A 37 4.70 -3.38 -4.81
C ILE A 37 6.01 -4.07 -5.14
N VAL A 38 6.61 -3.61 -6.23
CA VAL A 38 7.89 -4.09 -6.72
C VAL A 38 8.99 -3.39 -5.94
N CYS A 39 9.73 -4.16 -5.16
CA CYS A 39 10.80 -3.63 -4.32
C CYS A 39 12.15 -3.78 -5.04
N ARG A 40 13.03 -2.77 -4.93
CA ARG A 40 14.43 -2.93 -5.36
C ARG A 40 15.26 -3.61 -4.28
N GLY A 41 16.29 -4.32 -4.72
CA GLY A 41 17.31 -4.89 -3.83
C GLY A 41 16.95 -6.30 -3.37
N SER A 42 17.07 -6.56 -2.07
CA SER A 42 16.90 -7.89 -1.46
C SER A 42 15.50 -8.14 -0.90
N ARG A 43 14.61 -7.14 -0.91
CA ARG A 43 13.23 -7.27 -0.43
C ARG A 43 12.38 -7.93 -1.52
N PRO A 44 11.59 -8.97 -1.18
CA PRO A 44 10.68 -9.59 -2.15
C PRO A 44 9.53 -8.65 -2.49
N ASP A 45 9.05 -8.78 -3.73
CA ASP A 45 7.86 -8.08 -4.19
C ASP A 45 6.67 -8.43 -3.30
N THR A 46 5.97 -7.40 -2.84
CA THR A 46 4.89 -7.55 -1.87
C THR A 46 3.55 -7.35 -2.55
N HIS A 47 2.75 -8.40 -2.59
CA HIS A 47 1.36 -8.34 -3.06
C HIS A 47 0.41 -8.13 -1.88
N GLY A 48 -0.45 -7.12 -1.96
CA GLY A 48 -1.43 -6.87 -0.91
C GLY A 48 -2.18 -5.56 -1.04
N TYR A 49 -2.78 -5.14 0.07
CA TYR A 49 -3.62 -3.95 0.12
C TYR A 49 -2.84 -2.75 0.69
N LEU A 50 -2.70 -1.69 -0.11
CA LEU A 50 -2.18 -0.41 0.34
C LEU A 50 -3.29 0.36 1.04
N PHE A 51 -3.16 0.56 2.34
CA PHE A 51 -4.22 1.23 3.13
C PHE A 51 -3.79 2.61 3.63
N ASP A 52 -2.50 2.89 3.70
CA ASP A 52 -1.97 4.16 4.16
C ASP A 52 -0.53 4.41 3.67
N LEU A 53 -0.06 5.66 3.80
CA LEU A 53 1.33 6.06 3.62
C LEU A 53 1.78 6.77 4.90
N ALA A 54 2.82 6.24 5.53
CA ALA A 54 3.47 6.89 6.65
C ALA A 54 4.46 7.96 6.16
N HIS A 55 4.74 8.95 7.02
CA HIS A 55 5.71 10.02 6.78
C HIS A 55 5.48 10.81 5.48
N ARG A 56 4.21 11.11 5.14
CA ARG A 56 3.83 11.88 3.93
C ARG A 56 4.44 13.29 3.87
N ASP A 57 4.89 13.80 5.02
CA ASP A 57 5.53 15.11 5.14
C ASP A 57 6.95 15.12 4.54
N ASP A 58 7.65 13.98 4.54
CA ASP A 58 9.03 13.87 4.07
C ASP A 58 9.17 12.77 2.99
N PRO A 59 9.41 13.13 1.71
CA PRO A 59 9.47 12.18 0.60
C PRO A 59 10.58 11.14 0.72
N ALA A 60 11.65 11.41 1.49
CA ALA A 60 12.73 10.46 1.73
C ALA A 60 12.38 9.44 2.81
N ARG A 61 11.46 9.78 3.73
CA ARG A 61 10.97 8.89 4.80
C ARG A 61 9.61 8.27 4.50
N VAL A 62 8.93 8.67 3.42
CA VAL A 62 7.63 8.09 3.02
C VAL A 62 7.75 6.57 3.02
N ALA A 63 6.81 5.92 3.67
CA ALA A 63 6.71 4.46 3.67
C ALA A 63 5.27 4.02 3.36
N LEU A 64 5.13 3.10 2.42
CA LEU A 64 3.87 2.49 2.05
C LEU A 64 3.45 1.48 3.10
N ARG A 65 2.26 1.67 3.68
CA ARG A 65 1.69 0.72 4.63
C ARG A 65 0.79 -0.25 3.92
N VAL A 66 1.27 -1.48 3.85
CA VAL A 66 0.73 -2.53 3.00
C VAL A 66 0.38 -3.71 3.87
N LEU A 67 -0.79 -4.27 3.64
CA LEU A 67 -1.18 -5.51 4.27
C LEU A 67 -1.06 -6.64 3.26
N PRO A 68 -0.09 -7.56 3.45
CA PRO A 68 0.17 -8.61 2.51
C PRO A 68 -1.05 -9.54 2.39
N ALA A 69 -1.34 -9.97 1.15
CA ALA A 69 -2.46 -10.86 0.85
C ALA A 69 -2.35 -12.23 1.57
N ASP A 70 -1.14 -12.64 1.92
CA ASP A 70 -0.84 -13.84 2.74
C ASP A 70 -1.36 -13.76 4.19
N GLY A 71 -1.96 -12.64 4.61
CA GLY A 71 -2.51 -12.47 5.97
C GLY A 71 -1.44 -12.19 7.03
N GLY A 72 -0.26 -11.73 6.59
CA GLY A 72 0.84 -11.25 7.44
C GLY A 72 0.48 -10.00 8.25
N ALA A 73 1.43 -9.47 9.02
CA ALA A 73 1.27 -8.17 9.67
C ALA A 73 1.36 -7.05 8.64
N ALA A 74 0.84 -5.86 8.97
CA ALA A 74 1.06 -4.67 8.14
C ALA A 74 2.56 -4.41 8.02
N LEU A 75 3.04 -4.23 6.80
CA LEU A 75 4.43 -3.94 6.48
C LEU A 75 4.53 -2.48 6.06
N GLY A 76 5.51 -1.77 6.60
CA GLY A 76 5.94 -0.46 6.11
C GLY A 76 7.06 -0.66 5.10
N ILE A 77 6.78 -0.44 3.82
CA ILE A 77 7.78 -0.51 2.75
C ILE A 77 8.26 0.91 2.45
N PRO A 78 9.54 1.26 2.71
CA PRO A 78 10.05 2.58 2.38
C PRO A 78 9.90 2.88 0.90
N LEU A 79 9.42 4.07 0.55
CA LEU A 79 9.27 4.49 -0.84
C LEU A 79 10.61 4.46 -1.60
N ALA A 80 11.71 4.72 -0.90
CA ALA A 80 13.06 4.60 -1.43
C ALA A 80 13.41 3.17 -1.91
N GLU A 81 12.79 2.14 -1.32
CA GLU A 81 12.91 0.74 -1.72
C GLU A 81 11.87 0.32 -2.77
N VAL A 82 10.89 1.17 -3.09
CA VAL A 82 9.91 0.86 -4.13
C VAL A 82 10.46 1.26 -5.50
N THR A 83 10.35 0.34 -6.44
CA THR A 83 10.72 0.58 -7.85
C THR A 83 9.50 0.86 -8.70
N ALA A 84 8.43 0.10 -8.48
CA ALA A 84 7.17 0.30 -9.17
C ALA A 84 6.01 -0.22 -8.33
N ILE A 85 4.82 0.29 -8.61
CA ILE A 85 3.56 -0.22 -8.06
C ILE A 85 2.71 -0.65 -9.24
N GLU A 86 2.32 -1.92 -9.24
CA GLU A 86 1.47 -2.52 -10.26
C GLU A 86 0.09 -2.76 -9.69
N VAL A 87 -0.92 -2.22 -10.37
CA VAL A 87 -2.32 -2.42 -10.02
C VAL A 87 -2.76 -3.75 -10.63
N THR A 88 -2.45 -4.83 -9.91
CA THR A 88 -2.76 -6.21 -10.31
C THR A 88 -4.16 -6.65 -9.87
N GLY A 89 -4.77 -5.92 -8.94
CA GLY A 89 -6.09 -6.20 -8.39
C GLY A 89 -7.18 -6.33 -9.44
N ARG A 90 -7.97 -7.40 -9.31
CA ARG A 90 -9.21 -7.56 -10.07
C ARG A 90 -10.28 -6.67 -9.41
N ASP A 91 -10.80 -5.75 -10.21
CA ASP A 91 -12.00 -4.92 -10.01
C ASP A 91 -12.97 -5.39 -8.89
N THR A 92 -13.06 -4.59 -7.83
CA THR A 92 -14.25 -4.04 -7.15
C THR A 92 -15.60 -4.78 -6.96
N ALA A 93 -15.80 -6.06 -7.27
CA ALA A 93 -17.17 -6.63 -7.31
C ALA A 93 -17.44 -7.95 -6.56
N GLU A 94 -16.47 -8.52 -5.84
CA GLU A 94 -16.75 -9.57 -4.86
C GLU A 94 -16.20 -9.14 -3.51
N GLY A 95 -17.04 -8.60 -2.61
CA GLY A 95 -16.67 -8.12 -1.26
C GLY A 95 -15.84 -9.08 -0.38
N LYS A 96 -15.59 -10.30 -0.85
CA LYS A 96 -14.82 -11.37 -0.21
C LYS A 96 -13.38 -10.99 0.12
N SER A 97 -12.67 -10.18 -0.67
CA SER A 97 -11.26 -9.86 -0.38
C SER A 97 -11.11 -8.82 0.73
N PHE A 98 -11.93 -7.76 0.72
CA PHE A 98 -11.94 -6.75 1.77
C PHE A 98 -12.51 -7.30 3.09
N GLU A 99 -13.59 -8.08 3.04
CA GLU A 99 -14.15 -8.75 4.23
C GLU A 99 -13.14 -9.72 4.84
N ARG A 100 -12.41 -10.50 4.02
CA ARG A 100 -11.31 -11.35 4.51
C ARG A 100 -10.21 -10.54 5.18
N TRP A 101 -9.86 -9.38 4.63
CA TRP A 101 -8.87 -8.50 5.24
C TRP A 101 -9.36 -7.89 6.56
N ILE A 102 -10.59 -7.37 6.62
CA ILE A 102 -11.21 -6.86 7.86
C ILE A 102 -11.26 -7.97 8.91
N GLN A 103 -11.71 -9.16 8.54
CA GLN A 103 -11.85 -10.30 9.45
C GLN A 103 -10.49 -10.70 10.04
N ARG A 104 -9.43 -10.76 9.22
CA ARG A 104 -8.06 -11.05 9.67
C ARG A 104 -7.46 -9.92 10.52
N TYR A 105 -7.73 -8.65 10.20
CA TYR A 105 -7.32 -7.50 11.00
C TYR A 105 -8.00 -7.50 12.37
N VAL A 106 -9.32 -7.75 12.42
CA VAL A 106 -10.11 -7.82 13.66
C VAL A 106 -9.70 -9.04 14.50
N GLU A 107 -9.47 -10.20 13.89
CA GLU A 107 -8.98 -11.40 14.58
C GLU A 107 -7.59 -11.19 15.18
N LYS A 108 -6.69 -10.47 14.49
CA LYS A 108 -5.36 -10.15 15.05
C LYS A 108 -5.42 -9.04 16.10
N LYS A 109 -6.24 -7.99 15.93
CA LYS A 109 -6.43 -6.96 16.98
C LYS A 109 -6.99 -7.54 18.27
N ARG A 110 -7.78 -8.63 18.19
CA ARG A 110 -8.29 -9.36 19.35
C ARG A 110 -7.26 -10.27 20.04
N LYS A 111 -6.10 -10.53 19.42
CA LYS A 111 -5.07 -11.42 19.98
C LYS A 111 -4.00 -10.72 20.84
N GLY A 112 -4.10 -9.41 21.06
CA GLY A 112 -3.46 -8.77 22.20
C GLY A 112 -1.93 -8.85 22.28
N GLU A 113 -1.21 -8.73 21.17
CA GLU A 113 0.21 -8.41 21.20
C GLU A 113 0.43 -7.05 20.53
N ALA A 114 1.10 -6.16 21.27
CA ALA A 114 1.24 -4.74 21.01
C ALA A 114 1.66 -4.44 19.56
N ALA A 115 0.71 -3.97 18.75
CA ALA A 115 1.08 -3.06 17.69
C ALA A 115 1.53 -1.77 18.40
N SER A 116 2.82 -1.67 18.70
CA SER A 116 3.43 -0.39 19.01
C SER A 116 3.18 0.52 17.82
N ILE A 117 2.10 1.30 17.88
CA ILE A 117 2.00 2.52 17.12
C ILE A 117 2.86 3.51 17.91
N GLU A 118 4.19 3.33 17.85
CA GLU A 118 5.07 4.47 18.02
C GLU A 118 4.87 5.34 16.78
N SER A 119 3.81 6.15 16.90
CA SER A 119 3.72 7.41 16.21
C SER A 119 4.74 8.32 16.90
N GLU A 120 6.02 8.15 16.57
CA GLU A 120 7.02 9.14 16.99
C GLU A 120 6.77 10.39 16.13
N ALA A 121 5.98 11.29 16.71
CA ALA A 121 6.04 12.70 16.42
C ALA A 121 7.39 13.20 16.95
N LEU A 122 8.29 13.57 16.05
CA LEU A 122 9.37 14.50 16.36
C LEU A 122 9.57 15.46 15.18
#